data_AF-A0A661JWU0-F1
#
_entry.id   AF-A0A661JWU0-F1
#
_cell.length_a   1.000
_cell.length_b   1.000
_cell.length_c   1.000
_cell.angle_alpha   90.00
_cell.angle_beta   90.00
_cell.angle_gamma   90.00
#
_symmetry.space_group_name_H-M   'P 1'
#
loop_
_entity.id
_entity.type
_entity.pdbx_description
1 polymer ?
#
loop_
_entity_poly.entity_id
_entity_poly.type
_entity_poly.pdbx_seq_one_letter_code
_entity_poly.pdbx_strand_id
1 'polypeptide(L)'
;MEILKSTCGLCQAGCGVLIYKDGDEIVKIEGDPESPVNRGALCVKALASLDHLHHPDRLKYPLKRAGERDSGKWQRISWDEALDIVAEEFAKAKAKYGPESLV
;
A
#
# COMPACT_ATOMS: atom_id res chain seq x y z
N MET A 1 7.81 -21.55 -9.54
CA MET A 1 7.81 -20.28 -10.26
C MET A 1 6.49 -20.06 -10.99
N GLU A 2 5.63 -19.25 -10.40
CA GLU A 2 4.35 -18.80 -10.95
C GLU A 2 4.51 -17.38 -11.52
N ILE A 3 3.85 -17.06 -12.63
CA ILE A 3 3.87 -15.72 -13.22
C ILE A 3 2.46 -15.12 -13.11
N LEU A 4 2.35 -14.00 -12.42
CA LEU A 4 1.11 -13.26 -12.22
C LEU A 4 1.11 -11.99 -13.07
N LYS A 5 -0.02 -11.70 -13.73
CA LYS A 5 -0.22 -10.43 -14.42
C LYS A 5 -0.83 -9.40 -13.46
N SER A 6 -0.31 -8.19 -13.46
CA SER A 6 -0.83 -7.11 -12.63
C SER A 6 -0.53 -5.74 -13.25
N THR A 7 -0.79 -4.69 -12.48
CA THR A 7 -0.56 -3.29 -12.86
C THR A 7 0.37 -2.63 -11.85
N CYS A 8 1.36 -1.88 -12.35
CA CYS A 8 2.25 -1.09 -11.51
C CYS A 8 1.50 0.10 -10.91
N GLY A 9 1.45 0.17 -9.58
CA GLY A 9 0.76 1.22 -8.81
C GLY A 9 1.64 2.39 -8.34
N LEU A 10 2.89 2.50 -8.79
CA LEU A 10 3.82 3.53 -8.30
C LEU A 10 3.60 4.92 -8.91
N CYS A 11 2.80 5.02 -9.98
CA CYS A 11 2.32 6.29 -10.52
C CYS A 11 0.98 6.07 -11.24
N GLN A 12 0.41 7.14 -11.80
CA GLN A 12 -0.90 7.11 -12.46
C GLN A 12 -0.89 6.48 -13.87
N ALA A 13 0.27 6.03 -14.37
CA ALA A 13 0.38 5.51 -15.74
C ALA A 13 -0.31 4.16 -15.92
N GLY A 14 -0.35 3.32 -14.87
CA GLY A 14 -0.98 2.01 -14.95
C GLY A 14 -0.27 1.00 -15.88
N CYS A 15 1.07 1.01 -15.90
CA CYS A 15 1.85 0.06 -16.71
C CYS A 15 1.54 -1.40 -16.33
N GLY A 16 1.35 -2.27 -17.32
CA GLY A 16 1.21 -3.71 -17.10
C GLY A 16 2.54 -4.35 -16.71
N VAL A 17 2.49 -5.26 -15.73
CA VAL A 17 3.65 -5.96 -15.18
C VAL A 17 3.41 -7.46 -15.07
N LEU A 18 4.50 -8.21 -15.21
CA LEU A 18 4.60 -9.63 -14.90
C LEU A 18 5.35 -9.77 -13.58
N ILE A 19 4.74 -10.46 -12.62
CA ILE A 19 5.28 -10.68 -11.28
C ILE A 19 5.65 -12.16 -11.17
N TYR A 20 6.90 -12.45 -10.84
CA TYR A 20 7.42 -13.80 -10.69
C TYR A 20 7.41 -14.17 -9.21
N LYS A 21 6.63 -15.20 -8.88
CA LYS A 21 6.44 -15.72 -7.52
C LYS A 21 7.10 -17.09 -7.39
N ASP A 22 7.92 -17.26 -6.37
CA ASP A 22 8.52 -18.54 -5.99
C ASP A 22 8.10 -18.93 -4.58
N GLY A 23 7.27 -19.97 -4.46
CA GLY A 23 6.56 -20.24 -3.21
C GLY A 23 5.69 -19.04 -2.83
N ASP A 24 5.96 -18.44 -1.67
CA ASP A 24 5.26 -17.23 -1.18
C ASP A 24 6.06 -15.93 -1.38
N GLU A 25 7.26 -16.02 -1.96
CA GLU A 25 8.14 -14.88 -2.16
C GLU A 25 8.02 -14.32 -3.58
N ILE A 26 8.03 -12.99 -3.68
CA ILE A 26 8.09 -12.32 -4.98
C ILE A 26 9.55 -12.05 -5.31
N VAL A 27 10.04 -12.61 -6.41
CA VAL A 27 11.47 -12.65 -6.71
C VAL A 27 11.88 -11.75 -7.87
N LYS A 28 10.93 -11.40 -8.76
CA LYS A 28 11.21 -10.59 -9.95
C LYS A 28 9.96 -9.86 -10.46
N ILE A 29 10.18 -8.71 -11.09
CA ILE A 29 9.16 -7.97 -11.84
C ILE A 29 9.68 -7.64 -13.24
N GLU A 30 8.84 -7.80 -14.25
CA GLU A 30 9.10 -7.40 -15.64
C GLU A 30 7.89 -6.67 -16.22
N GLY A 31 8.07 -5.95 -17.34
CA GLY A 31 6.94 -5.33 -18.03
C GLY A 31 6.17 -6.37 -18.81
N ASP A 32 4.84 -6.26 -18.84
CA ASP A 32 3.99 -7.12 -19.68
C ASP A 32 4.07 -6.63 -21.14
N PRO A 33 4.62 -7.42 -22.09
CA PRO A 33 4.68 -7.05 -23.50
C PRO A 33 3.30 -6.82 -24.11
N GLU A 34 2.28 -7.51 -23.59
CA GLU A 34 0.89 -7.42 -24.05
C GLU A 34 0.17 -6.17 -23.50
N SER A 35 0.81 -5.43 -22.59
CA SER A 35 0.18 -4.22 -22.05
C SER A 35 0.11 -3.13 -23.10
N PRO A 36 -1.09 -2.56 -23.36
CA PRO A 36 -1.24 -1.46 -24.31
C PRO A 36 -0.54 -0.18 -23.86
N VAL A 37 -0.28 -0.05 -22.55
CA VAL A 37 0.29 1.15 -21.91
C VAL A 37 1.80 1.22 -22.13
N ASN A 38 2.52 0.15 -21.79
CA ASN A 38 3.99 0.16 -21.73
C ASN A 38 4.66 -0.86 -22.65
N ARG A 39 3.92 -1.81 -23.25
CA ARG A 39 4.43 -2.79 -24.22
C ARG A 39 5.73 -3.46 -23.76
N GLY A 40 5.79 -3.86 -22.48
CA GLY A 40 6.95 -4.51 -21.88
C GLY A 40 8.01 -3.57 -21.30
N ALA A 41 7.98 -2.26 -21.58
CA ALA A 41 8.95 -1.32 -21.01
C ALA A 41 8.61 -0.98 -19.55
N LEU A 42 9.61 -0.83 -18.69
CA LEU A 42 9.44 -0.35 -17.31
C LEU A 42 10.42 0.80 -17.01
N CYS A 43 9.96 1.77 -16.23
CA CYS A 43 10.83 2.81 -15.69
C CYS A 43 11.59 2.28 -14.46
N VAL A 44 12.64 3.02 -14.04
CA VAL A 44 13.48 2.67 -12.88
C VAL A 44 12.69 2.45 -11.58
N LYS A 45 11.59 3.19 -11.38
CA LYS A 45 10.73 3.05 -10.20
C LYS A 45 10.04 1.69 -10.17
N ALA A 46 9.50 1.26 -11.32
CA ALA A 46 8.80 -0.02 -11.42
C ALA A 46 9.76 -1.20 -11.22
N LEU A 47 10.98 -1.08 -11.76
CA LEU A 47 12.03 -2.07 -11.55
C LEU A 47 12.46 -2.17 -10.08
N ALA A 48 12.45 -1.05 -9.34
CA ALA A 48 12.75 -0.99 -7.90
C ALA A 48 11.53 -1.30 -7.00
N SER A 49 10.40 -1.76 -7.54
CA SER A 49 9.19 -2.01 -6.74
C SER A 49 9.36 -3.11 -5.67
N LEU A 50 10.25 -4.07 -5.93
CA LEU A 50 10.61 -5.11 -4.96
C LEU A 50 11.30 -4.54 -3.71
N ASP A 51 12.09 -3.47 -3.86
CA ASP A 51 12.73 -2.80 -2.73
C ASP A 51 11.69 -2.20 -1.79
N HIS A 52 10.58 -1.68 -2.33
CA HIS A 52 9.45 -1.22 -1.52
C HIS A 52 8.73 -2.36 -0.80
N LEU A 53 8.57 -3.52 -1.46
CA LEU A 53 7.91 -4.69 -0.87
C LEU A 53 8.71 -5.24 0.31
N HIS A 54 10.03 -5.26 0.19
CA HIS A 54 10.95 -5.85 1.17
C HIS A 54 11.65 -4.82 2.08
N HIS A 55 11.31 -3.53 1.97
CA HIS A 55 11.94 -2.48 2.76
C HIS A 55 11.85 -2.77 4.27
N PRO A 56 12.94 -2.60 5.05
CA PRO A 56 12.92 -2.85 6.50
C PRO A 56 11.87 -2.00 7.23
N ASP A 57 11.69 -0.75 6.80
CA ASP A 57 10.75 0.21 7.41
C ASP A 57 9.31 0.10 6.89
N ARG A 58 9.00 -0.92 6.08
CA ARG A 58 7.64 -1.11 5.55
C ARG A 58 6.64 -1.26 6.71
N LEU A 59 5.54 -0.51 6.64
CA LEU A 59 4.43 -0.65 7.58
C LEU A 59 3.77 -2.03 7.40
N LYS A 60 3.86 -2.86 8.44
CA LYS A 60 3.34 -4.25 8.44
C LYS A 60 2.04 -4.42 9.22
N TYR A 61 1.72 -3.49 10.11
CA TYR A 61 0.60 -3.60 11.05
C TYR A 61 -0.06 -2.24 11.28
N PRO A 62 -1.35 -2.20 11.68
CA PRO A 62 -1.96 -0.99 12.23
C PRO A 62 -1.23 -0.48 13.47
N LEU A 63 -1.06 0.83 13.55
CA LEU A 63 -0.35 1.51 14.62
C LEU A 63 -1.22 2.64 15.20
N LYS A 64 -1.37 2.65 16.53
CA LYS A 64 -1.99 3.73 17.30
C LYS A 64 -0.92 4.64 17.87
N ARG A 65 -1.13 5.95 17.79
CA ARG A 65 -0.21 6.92 18.38
C ARG A 65 -0.22 6.77 19.91
N ALA A 66 0.95 6.61 20.52
CA ALA A 66 1.13 6.35 21.95
C ALA A 66 1.79 7.53 22.71
N GLY A 67 1.90 8.69 22.07
CA GLY A 67 2.44 9.91 22.66
C GLY A 67 1.94 11.16 21.94
N GLU A 68 2.61 12.28 22.18
CA GLU A 68 2.34 13.53 21.47
C GLU A 68 2.49 13.34 19.96
N ARG A 69 1.80 14.19 19.19
CA ARG A 69 1.98 14.25 17.74
C ARG A 69 3.46 14.49 17.42
N ASP A 70 3.96 13.80 16.40
CA ASP A 70 5.36 13.84 15.95
C ASP A 70 6.41 13.25 16.92
N SER A 71 5.98 12.63 18.03
CA SER A 71 6.91 11.94 18.96
C SER A 71 7.49 10.63 18.43
N GLY A 72 6.99 10.11 17.31
CA GLY A 72 7.37 8.80 16.77
C GLY A 72 6.99 7.60 17.63
N LYS A 73 6.22 7.80 18.71
CA LYS A 73 5.79 6.73 19.62
C LYS A 73 4.51 6.07 19.10
N TRP A 74 4.62 4.79 18.76
CA TRP A 74 3.54 3.99 18.20
C TRP A 74 3.34 2.70 18.99
N GLN A 75 2.08 2.31 19.15
CA GLN A 75 1.67 1.03 19.70
C GLN A 75 1.00 0.22 18.59
N ARG A 76 1.43 -1.02 18.39
CA ARG A 76 0.73 -1.95 17.49
C ARG A 76 -0.64 -2.30 18.06
N ILE A 77 -1.66 -2.24 17.22
CA ILE A 77 -3.03 -2.63 17.54
C ILE A 77 -3.56 -3.63 16.49
N SER A 78 -4.73 -4.22 16.76
CA SER A 78 -5.41 -5.09 15.80
C SER A 78 -6.07 -4.27 14.69
N TRP A 79 -6.45 -4.94 13.59
CA TRP A 79 -7.26 -4.31 12.54
C TRP A 79 -8.64 -3.91 13.04
N ASP A 80 -9.28 -4.77 13.84
CA ASP A 80 -10.61 -4.50 14.41
C ASP A 80 -10.57 -3.25 15.30
N GLU A 81 -9.60 -3.17 16.24
CA GLU A 81 -9.44 -1.99 17.09
C GLU A 81 -9.15 -0.73 16.28
N ALA A 82 -8.31 -0.82 15.24
CA ALA A 82 -7.97 0.34 14.41
C ALA A 82 -9.20 0.90 13.67
N LEU A 83 -10.02 0.00 13.09
CA LEU A 83 -11.21 0.37 12.35
C LEU A 83 -12.32 0.88 13.28
N ASP A 84 -12.51 0.26 14.44
CA ASP A 84 -13.48 0.71 15.44
C ASP A 84 -13.18 2.13 15.92
N ILE A 85 -11.91 2.42 16.25
CA ILE A 85 -11.49 3.77 16.66
C ILE A 85 -11.81 4.80 15.55
N VAL A 86 -11.46 4.49 14.30
CA VAL A 86 -11.71 5.42 13.18
C VAL A 86 -13.21 5.62 12.97
N ALA A 87 -14.00 4.56 12.99
CA ALA A 87 -15.45 4.61 12.81
C ALA A 87 -16.13 5.42 13.92
N GLU A 88 -15.73 5.22 15.18
CA GLU A 88 -16.24 6.00 16.31
C GLU A 88 -15.92 7.49 16.18
N GLU A 89 -14.69 7.84 15.84
CA GLU A 89 -14.29 9.24 15.68
C GLU A 89 -14.98 9.90 14.48
N PHE A 90 -15.18 9.16 13.39
CA PHE A 90 -15.95 9.62 12.23
C PHE A 90 -17.41 9.88 12.61
N ALA A 91 -18.04 8.99 13.38
CA ALA A 91 -19.41 9.17 13.86
C ALA A 91 -19.53 10.41 14.77
N LYS A 92 -18.56 10.61 15.70
CA LYS A 92 -18.51 11.80 16.56
C LYS A 92 -18.33 13.08 15.76
N ALA A 93 -17.41 13.10 14.79
CA ALA A 93 -17.17 14.25 13.94
C ALA A 93 -18.40 14.60 13.10
N LYS A 94 -19.01 13.60 12.44
CA LYS A 94 -20.25 13.76 11.68
C LYS A 94 -21.38 14.31 12.54
N ALA A 95 -21.59 13.78 13.74
CA ALA A 95 -22.64 14.24 14.65
C ALA A 95 -22.44 15.68 15.12
N LYS A 96 -21.18 16.10 15.29
CA LYS A 96 -20.83 17.42 15.83
C LYS A 96 -20.70 18.51 14.76
N TYR A 97 -20.18 18.17 13.58
CA TYR A 97 -19.77 19.13 12.56
C TYR A 97 -20.43 18.91 11.20
N GLY A 98 -21.24 17.86 11.03
CA GLY A 98 -21.82 17.46 9.75
C GLY A 98 -20.93 16.49 8.97
N PRO A 99 -21.49 15.73 8.00
CA PRO A 99 -20.75 14.75 7.21
C PRO A 99 -19.63 15.36 6.36
N GLU A 100 -19.73 16.64 5.99
CA GLU A 100 -18.74 17.38 5.19
C GLU A 100 -17.45 17.70 5.98
N SER A 101 -17.43 17.41 7.29
CA SER A 101 -16.23 17.57 8.13
C SER A 101 -15.18 16.46 7.93
N LEU A 102 -15.52 15.40 7.19
CA LEU A 102 -14.64 14.28 6.86
C LEU A 102 -14.16 14.43 5.41
N VAL A 103 -12.85 14.26 5.17
CA VAL A 103 -12.19 14.42 3.85
C VAL A 103 -11.38 13.20 3.45
#